data_AF-A0A432WES3-F1
#
_entry.id   AF-A0A432WES3-F1
#
_cell.length_a   1.000
_cell.length_b   1.000
_cell.length_c   1.000
_cell.angle_alpha   90.00
_cell.angle_beta   90.00
_cell.angle_gamma   90.00
#
_symmetry.space_group_name_H-M   'P 1'
#
loop_
_entity.id
_entity.type
_entity.pdbx_description
1 polymer ?
#
loop_
_entity_poly.entity_id
_entity_poly.type
_entity_poly.pdbx_seq_one_letter_code
_entity_poly.pdbx_strand_id
1 'polypeptide(L)'
;MRTDDLVKTLIELGWFCSKDEVGDVFCLTKIDDRIIQIIPSLSKRSDHFRVSLAPSISTEKFSDAVSFIIGRDVEFEPIVVSNFPVKKIKHPDQSDIDKLSKEAIEWALSQNIIEALENYRNMPTNAKGARPLRHLASLSVFDDVYSLQRYKDSFEKGDRLDFVPYITVDMISRALMFTGKEIES
;
A
#
# COMPACT_ATOMS: atom_id res chain seq x y z
N MET A 1 20.38 -7.94 -19.67
CA MET A 1 19.57 -7.15 -18.74
C MET A 1 20.08 -7.34 -17.32
N ARG A 2 20.32 -6.23 -16.62
CA ARG A 2 20.56 -6.11 -15.18
C ARG A 2 19.35 -5.44 -14.52
N THR A 3 19.29 -5.43 -13.19
CA THR A 3 18.23 -4.73 -12.45
C THR A 3 18.16 -3.24 -12.83
N ASP A 4 19.30 -2.58 -13.04
CA ASP A 4 19.33 -1.18 -13.48
C ASP A 4 18.71 -1.00 -14.88
N ASP A 5 18.84 -1.97 -15.77
CA ASP A 5 18.23 -1.92 -17.10
C ASP A 5 16.70 -2.05 -16.97
N LEU A 6 16.21 -2.95 -16.11
CA LEU A 6 14.79 -3.10 -15.78
C LEU A 6 14.19 -1.80 -15.23
N VAL A 7 14.87 -1.14 -14.30
CA VAL A 7 14.42 0.11 -13.70
C VAL A 7 14.38 1.25 -14.72
N LYS A 8 15.40 1.36 -15.58
CA LYS A 8 15.41 2.35 -16.67
C LYS A 8 14.24 2.17 -17.62
N THR A 9 13.97 0.93 -18.01
CA THR A 9 12.80 0.59 -18.82
C THR A 9 11.49 1.04 -18.16
N LEU A 10 11.33 0.81 -16.86
CA LEU A 10 10.13 1.24 -16.13
C LEU A 10 10.01 2.78 -16.09
N ILE A 11 11.12 3.50 -15.91
CA ILE A 11 11.13 4.97 -15.98
C ILE A 11 10.70 5.47 -17.37
N GLU A 12 11.19 4.85 -18.44
CA GLU A 12 10.79 5.18 -19.82
C GLU A 12 9.30 4.89 -20.09
N LEU A 13 8.72 3.93 -19.37
CA LEU A 13 7.29 3.62 -19.40
C LEU A 13 6.44 4.54 -18.51
N GLY A 14 7.04 5.55 -17.87
CA GLY A 14 6.35 6.56 -17.08
C GLY A 14 6.25 6.25 -15.58
N TRP A 15 6.99 5.27 -15.08
CA TRP A 15 7.06 5.01 -13.64
C TRP A 15 8.08 5.91 -12.95
N PHE A 16 7.74 6.41 -11.76
CA PHE A 16 8.70 7.02 -10.85
C PHE A 16 9.36 5.91 -10.02
N CYS A 17 10.67 5.69 -10.16
CA CYS A 17 11.37 4.66 -9.40
C CYS A 17 12.33 5.27 -8.37
N SER A 18 12.33 4.73 -7.16
CA SER A 18 13.20 5.14 -6.05
C SER A 18 13.67 3.92 -5.24
N LYS A 19 14.41 4.17 -4.17
CA LYS A 19 14.84 3.16 -3.21
C LYS A 19 14.32 3.51 -1.82
N ASP A 20 13.93 2.50 -1.06
CA ASP A 20 13.58 2.67 0.35
C ASP A 20 14.83 2.78 1.23
N GLU A 21 14.61 2.92 2.54
CA GLU A 21 15.68 3.05 3.54
C GLU A 21 16.65 1.86 3.59
N VAL A 22 16.22 0.67 3.17
CA VAL A 22 17.05 -0.55 3.15
C VAL A 22 17.65 -0.83 1.77
N GLY A 23 17.35 0.01 0.78
CA GLY A 23 17.90 -0.03 -0.57
C GLY A 23 17.07 -0.84 -1.57
N ASP A 24 15.89 -1.32 -1.18
CA ASP A 24 14.97 -2.03 -2.07
C ASP A 24 14.34 -1.05 -3.05
N VAL A 25 14.30 -1.46 -4.32
CA VAL A 25 13.74 -0.63 -5.39
C VAL A 25 12.22 -0.78 -5.41
N PHE A 26 11.54 0.36 -5.49
CA PHE A 26 10.12 0.43 -5.79
C PHE A 26 9.88 1.40 -6.95
N CYS A 27 8.77 1.21 -7.67
CA CYS A 27 8.32 2.18 -8.65
C CYS A 27 6.83 2.49 -8.46
N LEU A 28 6.47 3.76 -8.65
CA LEU A 28 5.14 4.31 -8.47
C LEU A 28 4.61 4.89 -9.77
N THR A 29 3.29 4.79 -9.95
CA THR A 29 2.55 5.62 -10.89
C THR A 29 1.19 5.97 -10.29
N LYS A 30 0.63 7.10 -10.73
CA LYS A 30 -0.70 7.55 -10.31
C LYS A 30 -1.64 7.50 -11.50
N ILE A 31 -2.77 6.82 -11.34
CA ILE A 31 -3.81 6.71 -12.35
C ILE A 31 -5.15 6.88 -11.64
N ASP A 32 -5.91 7.89 -12.06
CA ASP A 32 -7.17 8.31 -11.43
C ASP A 32 -6.99 8.54 -9.91
N ASP A 33 -7.77 7.87 -9.07
CA ASP A 33 -7.73 7.96 -7.61
C ASP A 33 -6.70 7.02 -6.95
N ARG A 34 -5.84 6.38 -7.76
CA ARG A 34 -4.99 5.27 -7.31
C ARG A 34 -3.52 5.60 -7.40
N ILE A 35 -2.81 5.22 -6.36
CA ILE A 35 -1.36 5.04 -6.40
C ILE A 35 -1.11 3.56 -6.65
N ILE A 36 -0.36 3.25 -7.69
CA ILE A 36 0.07 1.89 -8.03
C ILE A 36 1.56 1.80 -7.73
N GLN A 37 1.95 0.87 -6.87
CA GLN A 37 3.34 0.53 -6.60
C GLN A 37 3.68 -0.83 -7.18
N ILE A 38 4.87 -0.95 -7.76
CA ILE A 38 5.50 -2.21 -8.12
C ILE A 38 6.84 -2.36 -7.39
N ILE A 39 7.18 -3.58 -7.02
CA ILE A 39 8.50 -3.96 -6.50
C ILE A 39 9.17 -4.83 -7.57
N PRO A 40 9.98 -4.22 -8.47
CA PRO A 40 10.65 -4.95 -9.53
C PRO A 40 11.72 -5.88 -8.98
N SER A 41 11.72 -7.13 -9.44
CA SER A 41 12.73 -8.12 -9.11
C SER A 41 13.23 -8.83 -10.37
N LEU A 42 14.55 -8.97 -10.45
CA LEU A 42 15.24 -9.68 -11.52
C LEU A 42 16.30 -10.59 -10.92
N SER A 43 16.20 -11.90 -11.16
CA SER A 43 17.26 -12.84 -10.80
C SER A 43 17.64 -13.75 -11.96
N LYS A 44 18.95 -13.91 -12.18
CA LYS A 44 19.49 -14.74 -13.25
C LYS A 44 19.60 -16.20 -12.80
N ARG A 45 19.16 -17.13 -13.64
CA ARG A 45 19.42 -18.57 -13.56
C ARG A 45 20.25 -19.03 -14.76
N SER A 46 20.64 -20.30 -14.79
CA SER A 46 21.50 -20.87 -15.84
C SER A 46 20.91 -20.73 -17.24
N ASP A 47 19.59 -20.84 -17.37
CA ASP A 47 18.86 -20.95 -18.63
C ASP A 47 17.79 -19.86 -18.84
N HIS A 48 17.49 -19.07 -17.80
CA HIS A 48 16.48 -18.00 -17.85
C HIS A 48 16.70 -16.93 -16.79
N PHE A 49 15.97 -15.83 -16.91
CA PHE A 49 15.75 -14.84 -15.88
C PHE A 49 14.39 -15.04 -15.24
N ARG A 50 14.33 -14.81 -13.93
CA ARG A 50 13.09 -14.73 -13.16
C ARG A 50 12.76 -13.26 -12.96
N VAL A 51 11.63 -12.81 -13.51
CA VAL A 51 11.16 -11.42 -13.50
C VAL A 51 9.82 -11.33 -12.76
N SER A 52 9.65 -10.36 -11.88
CA SER A 52 8.35 -10.03 -11.26
C SER A 52 8.27 -8.55 -10.90
N LEU A 53 7.07 -7.97 -10.93
CA LEU A 53 6.79 -6.59 -10.53
C LEU A 53 5.98 -6.48 -9.22
N ALA A 54 5.48 -7.59 -8.64
CA ALA A 54 4.78 -7.66 -7.36
C ALA A 54 3.92 -6.40 -7.02
N PRO A 55 2.80 -6.18 -7.73
CA PRO A 55 2.08 -4.92 -7.63
C PRO A 55 1.25 -4.79 -6.36
N SER A 56 1.05 -3.55 -5.94
CA SER A 56 0.15 -3.16 -4.87
C SER A 56 -0.51 -1.82 -5.18
N ILE A 57 -1.66 -1.55 -4.58
CA ILE A 57 -2.42 -0.32 -4.79
C ILE A 57 -2.78 0.33 -3.46
N SER A 58 -2.88 1.65 -3.51
CA SER A 58 -3.39 2.49 -2.44
C SER A 58 -4.12 3.70 -3.02
N THR A 59 -4.58 4.58 -2.14
CA THR A 59 -5.03 5.94 -2.47
C THR A 59 -4.20 6.93 -1.66
N GLU A 60 -4.13 8.18 -2.12
CA GLU A 60 -3.50 9.27 -1.35
C GLU A 60 -4.18 9.41 0.00
N LYS A 61 -5.52 9.46 0.03
CA LYS A 61 -6.29 9.59 1.28
C LYS A 61 -6.00 8.51 2.30
N PHE A 62 -5.79 7.28 1.86
CA PHE A 62 -5.47 6.20 2.78
C PHE A 62 -4.02 6.28 3.29
N SER A 63 -3.05 6.55 2.42
CA SER A 63 -1.64 6.71 2.82
C SER A 63 -1.45 7.92 3.75
N ASP A 64 -2.17 9.02 3.51
CA ASP A 64 -2.17 10.22 4.35
C ASP A 64 -2.82 9.97 5.71
N ALA A 65 -3.92 9.21 5.76
CA ALA A 65 -4.53 8.79 7.02
C ALA A 65 -3.52 7.99 7.85
N VAL A 66 -2.81 7.07 7.22
CA VAL A 66 -1.78 6.25 7.89
C VAL A 66 -0.66 7.13 8.41
N SER A 67 -0.08 8.00 7.56
CA SER A 67 0.96 8.97 7.93
C SER A 67 0.56 9.80 9.14
N PHE A 68 -0.65 10.37 9.09
CA PHE A 68 -1.18 11.20 10.15
C PHE A 68 -1.36 10.42 11.45
N ILE A 69 -1.91 9.20 11.39
CA ILE A 69 -2.13 8.36 12.57
C ILE A 69 -0.81 7.99 13.26
N ILE A 70 0.24 7.67 12.50
CA ILE A 70 1.53 7.26 13.07
C ILE A 70 2.46 8.45 13.36
N GLY A 71 2.14 9.65 12.88
CA GLY A 71 2.94 10.85 13.13
C GLY A 71 4.28 10.89 12.39
N ARG A 72 4.39 10.22 11.24
CA ARG A 72 5.54 10.29 10.33
C ARG A 72 5.07 10.16 8.89
N ASP A 73 5.87 10.67 7.96
CA ASP A 73 5.54 10.63 6.54
C ASP A 73 5.61 9.20 5.99
N VAL A 74 4.52 8.76 5.36
CA VAL A 74 4.39 7.51 4.62
C VAL A 74 3.93 7.86 3.21
N GLU A 75 4.83 7.72 2.25
CA GLU A 75 4.54 7.99 0.84
C GLU A 75 3.50 7.02 0.28
N PHE A 76 3.51 5.76 0.76
CA PHE A 76 2.61 4.72 0.30
C PHE A 76 2.35 3.67 1.38
N GLU A 77 1.08 3.48 1.76
CA GLU A 77 0.64 2.32 2.55
C GLU A 77 -0.29 1.44 1.70
N PRO A 78 0.02 0.16 1.44
CA PRO A 78 -0.78 -0.67 0.55
C PRO A 78 -2.15 -1.04 1.15
N ILE A 79 -3.20 -0.86 0.35
CA ILE A 79 -4.55 -1.37 0.61
C ILE A 79 -4.64 -2.82 0.12
N VAL A 80 -4.37 -3.03 -1.17
CA VAL A 80 -4.38 -4.35 -1.83
C VAL A 80 -2.99 -4.67 -2.34
N VAL A 81 -2.54 -5.90 -2.11
CA VAL A 81 -1.26 -6.43 -2.59
C VAL A 81 -1.51 -7.67 -3.42
N SER A 82 -0.71 -7.90 -4.46
CA SER A 82 -0.78 -9.13 -5.23
C SER A 82 0.57 -9.81 -5.34
N ASN A 83 0.52 -11.14 -5.21
CA ASN A 83 1.66 -12.01 -5.42
C ASN A 83 1.69 -12.45 -6.88
N PHE A 84 2.00 -11.52 -7.79
CA PHE A 84 2.17 -11.84 -9.21
C PHE A 84 3.14 -13.02 -9.38
N PRO A 85 2.78 -14.00 -10.23
CA PRO A 85 3.66 -15.14 -10.45
C PRO A 85 4.94 -14.66 -11.12
N VAL A 86 6.07 -15.17 -10.63
CA VAL A 86 7.37 -14.90 -11.23
C VAL A 86 7.43 -15.50 -12.64
N LYS A 87 7.69 -14.66 -13.63
CA LYS A 87 7.80 -15.06 -15.04
C LYS A 87 9.21 -15.53 -15.34
N LYS A 88 9.34 -16.59 -16.14
CA LYS A 88 10.63 -17.13 -16.60
C LYS A 88 10.87 -16.69 -18.03
N ILE A 89 11.87 -15.85 -18.27
CA ILE A 89 12.16 -15.24 -19.56
C ILE A 89 13.61 -15.49 -19.92
N LYS A 90 13.90 -16.09 -21.08
CA LYS A 90 15.28 -16.45 -21.47
C LYS A 90 16.16 -15.21 -21.67
N HIS A 91 15.65 -14.25 -22.42
CA HIS A 91 16.34 -13.01 -22.77
C HIS A 91 15.36 -11.84 -22.65
N PRO A 92 15.10 -11.34 -21.42
CA PRO A 92 14.14 -10.28 -21.22
C PRO A 92 14.58 -9.01 -21.96
N ASP A 93 13.64 -8.44 -22.70
CA ASP A 93 13.79 -7.19 -23.44
C ASP A 93 12.72 -6.16 -23.03
N GLN A 94 12.75 -4.99 -23.69
CA GLN A 94 11.79 -3.91 -23.42
C GLN A 94 10.33 -4.35 -23.59
N SER A 95 10.03 -5.20 -24.57
CA SER A 95 8.66 -5.63 -24.87
C SER A 95 8.12 -6.54 -23.77
N ASP A 96 8.98 -7.40 -23.20
CA ASP A 96 8.62 -8.19 -22.03
C ASP A 96 8.26 -7.31 -20.84
N ILE A 97 9.03 -6.24 -20.58
CA ILE A 97 8.77 -5.36 -19.43
C ILE A 97 7.55 -4.47 -19.66
N ASP A 98 7.35 -3.96 -20.87
CA ASP A 98 6.13 -3.24 -21.25
C ASP A 98 4.88 -4.08 -20.99
N LYS A 99 4.92 -5.36 -21.39
CA LYS A 99 3.83 -6.29 -21.12
C LYS A 99 3.59 -6.49 -19.63
N LEU A 100 4.65 -6.69 -18.83
CA LEU A 100 4.51 -6.87 -17.38
C LEU A 100 3.99 -5.60 -16.68
N SER A 101 4.43 -4.43 -17.14
CA SER A 101 3.95 -3.13 -16.66
C SER A 101 2.46 -2.97 -16.94
N LYS A 102 2.01 -3.28 -18.16
CA LYS A 102 0.60 -3.26 -18.55
C LYS A 102 -0.22 -4.26 -17.73
N GLU A 103 0.25 -5.50 -17.57
CA GLU A 103 -0.39 -6.51 -16.72
C GLU A 103 -0.57 -6.01 -15.27
N ALA A 104 0.42 -5.31 -14.71
CA ALA A 104 0.35 -4.74 -13.36
C ALA A 104 -0.68 -3.61 -13.26
N ILE A 105 -0.74 -2.71 -14.25
CA ILE A 105 -1.71 -1.61 -14.31
C ILE A 105 -3.14 -2.16 -14.50
N GLU A 106 -3.34 -3.07 -15.46
CA GLU A 106 -4.65 -3.70 -15.70
C GLU A 106 -5.17 -4.41 -14.44
N TRP A 107 -4.31 -5.15 -13.75
CA TRP A 107 -4.66 -5.75 -12.48
C TRP A 107 -5.06 -4.70 -11.44
N ALA A 108 -4.28 -3.63 -11.29
CA ALA A 108 -4.54 -2.56 -10.33
C ALA A 108 -5.89 -1.87 -10.59
N LEU A 109 -6.22 -1.60 -11.85
CA LEU A 109 -7.48 -0.98 -12.26
C LEU A 109 -8.68 -1.93 -12.09
N SER A 110 -8.47 -3.24 -12.17
CA SER A 110 -9.53 -4.23 -11.94
C SER A 110 -9.92 -4.42 -10.46
N GLN A 111 -9.15 -3.88 -9.51
CA GLN A 111 -9.43 -4.05 -8.08
C GLN A 111 -10.53 -3.11 -7.60
N ASN A 112 -11.41 -3.61 -6.72
CA ASN A 112 -12.37 -2.79 -5.99
C ASN A 112 -11.73 -2.23 -4.70
N ILE A 113 -11.22 -0.98 -4.76
CA ILE A 113 -10.57 -0.34 -3.61
C ILE A 113 -11.56 -0.09 -2.47
N ILE A 114 -12.79 0.30 -2.78
CA ILE A 114 -13.80 0.60 -1.76
C ILE A 114 -14.09 -0.66 -0.94
N GLU A 115 -14.34 -1.79 -1.59
CA GLU A 115 -14.54 -3.08 -0.90
C GLU A 115 -13.30 -3.50 -0.08
N ALA A 116 -12.09 -3.28 -0.61
CA ALA A 116 -10.87 -3.56 0.13
C ALA A 116 -10.72 -2.69 1.39
N LEU A 117 -11.10 -1.41 1.32
CA LEU A 117 -11.14 -0.53 2.48
C LEU A 117 -12.24 -0.96 3.46
N GLU A 118 -13.44 -1.30 3.00
CA GLU A 118 -14.51 -1.82 3.86
C GLU A 118 -14.09 -3.07 4.63
N ASN A 119 -13.28 -3.94 4.03
CA ASN A 119 -12.71 -5.10 4.71
C ASN A 119 -11.78 -4.71 5.88
N TYR A 120 -10.99 -3.63 5.74
CA TYR A 120 -10.23 -3.08 6.85
C TYR A 120 -11.13 -2.42 7.89
N ARG A 121 -12.13 -1.65 7.46
CA ARG A 121 -13.12 -1.00 8.34
C ARG A 121 -13.82 -2.00 9.26
N ASN A 122 -14.18 -3.16 8.74
CA ASN A 122 -14.93 -4.20 9.47
C ASN A 122 -14.04 -5.21 10.20
N MET A 123 -12.72 -5.00 10.22
CA MET A 123 -11.78 -5.95 10.81
C MET A 123 -11.89 -5.98 12.35
N PRO A 124 -11.69 -7.15 12.99
CA PRO A 124 -11.58 -7.19 14.45
C PRO A 124 -10.32 -6.46 14.93
N THR A 125 -10.44 -5.83 16.09
CA THR A 125 -9.38 -5.04 16.75
C THR A 125 -8.14 -5.87 17.11
N ASN A 126 -8.31 -7.19 17.31
CA ASN A 126 -7.24 -8.14 17.61
C ASN A 126 -6.48 -8.66 16.38
N ALA A 127 -6.68 -8.06 15.20
CA ALA A 127 -5.93 -8.41 14.01
C ALA A 127 -4.41 -8.22 14.21
N LYS A 128 -3.61 -9.05 13.52
CA LYS A 128 -2.15 -9.10 13.70
C LYS A 128 -1.39 -8.27 12.66
N GLY A 129 -0.14 -7.94 12.97
CA GLY A 129 0.75 -7.19 12.07
C GLY A 129 0.30 -5.73 11.92
N ALA A 130 0.45 -5.15 10.72
CA ALA A 130 0.04 -3.77 10.43
C ALA A 130 -1.48 -3.56 10.30
N ARG A 131 -2.26 -4.65 10.36
CA ARG A 131 -3.71 -4.63 10.10
C ARG A 131 -4.50 -3.70 11.02
N PRO A 132 -4.25 -3.62 12.34
CA PRO A 132 -4.98 -2.68 13.20
C PRO A 132 -4.76 -1.21 12.85
N LEU A 133 -3.58 -0.86 12.34
CA LEU A 133 -3.32 0.49 11.84
C LEU A 133 -4.16 0.78 10.58
N ARG A 134 -4.21 -0.17 9.64
CA ARG A 134 -5.05 -0.06 8.43
C ARG A 134 -6.54 -0.02 8.75
N HIS A 135 -6.98 -0.72 9.80
CA HIS A 135 -8.33 -0.62 10.33
C HIS A 135 -8.64 0.81 10.80
N LEU A 136 -7.78 1.41 11.63
CA LEU A 136 -7.96 2.79 12.08
C LEU A 136 -7.96 3.79 10.91
N ALA A 137 -7.02 3.65 9.97
CA ALA A 137 -6.96 4.51 8.79
C ALA A 137 -8.23 4.37 7.91
N SER A 138 -8.74 3.15 7.75
CA SER A 138 -9.98 2.92 7.01
C SER A 138 -11.20 3.55 7.70
N LEU A 139 -11.31 3.42 9.03
CA LEU A 139 -12.36 4.12 9.79
C LEU A 139 -12.28 5.63 9.58
N SER A 140 -11.07 6.21 9.57
CA SER A 140 -10.87 7.63 9.29
C SER A 140 -11.30 8.01 7.87
N VAL A 141 -10.94 7.21 6.87
CA VAL A 141 -11.29 7.47 5.46
C VAL A 141 -12.81 7.46 5.23
N PHE A 142 -13.53 6.60 5.96
CA PHE A 142 -15.00 6.48 5.93
C PHE A 142 -15.73 7.35 6.96
N ASP A 143 -15.02 8.22 7.68
CA ASP A 143 -15.59 9.10 8.71
C ASP A 143 -16.40 8.34 9.78
N ASP A 144 -15.93 7.15 10.18
CA ASP A 144 -16.53 6.33 11.23
C ASP A 144 -16.17 6.85 12.63
N VAL A 145 -16.63 8.08 12.89
CA VAL A 145 -16.43 8.82 14.13
C VAL A 145 -16.95 8.02 15.33
N TYR A 146 -18.08 7.32 15.17
CA TYR A 146 -18.68 6.54 16.24
C TYR A 146 -17.74 5.43 16.72
N SER A 147 -17.19 4.63 15.80
CA SER A 147 -16.28 3.54 16.17
C SER A 147 -14.98 4.06 16.78
N LEU A 148 -14.40 5.11 16.17
CA LEU A 148 -13.17 5.73 16.66
C LEU A 148 -13.34 6.34 18.06
N GLN A 149 -14.44 7.06 18.32
CA GLN A 149 -14.73 7.62 19.63
C GLN A 149 -14.92 6.51 20.68
N ARG A 150 -15.67 5.45 20.34
CA ARG A 150 -15.85 4.29 21.23
C ARG A 150 -14.52 3.65 21.60
N TYR A 151 -13.61 3.50 20.64
CA TYR A 151 -12.28 2.94 20.91
C TYR A 151 -11.45 3.86 21.81
N LYS A 152 -11.47 5.17 21.56
CA LYS A 152 -10.79 6.16 22.39
C LYS A 152 -11.28 6.09 23.84
N ASP A 153 -12.60 6.11 24.04
CA ASP A 153 -13.21 6.09 25.38
C ASP A 153 -12.90 4.79 26.14
N SER A 154 -12.81 3.66 25.43
CA SER A 154 -12.44 2.36 26.00
C SER A 154 -10.97 2.38 26.45
N PHE A 155 -10.06 2.87 25.60
CA PHE A 155 -8.63 3.00 25.93
C PHE A 155 -8.40 3.92 27.14
N GLU A 156 -9.13 5.03 27.23
CA GLU A 156 -9.05 5.96 28.36
C GLU A 156 -9.50 5.33 29.69
N LYS A 157 -10.34 4.28 29.64
CA LYS A 157 -10.77 3.48 30.79
C LYS A 157 -9.85 2.29 31.09
N GLY A 158 -8.77 2.13 30.32
CA GLY A 158 -7.82 1.03 30.46
C GLY A 158 -8.23 -0.27 29.75
N ASP A 159 -9.34 -0.27 29.01
CA ASP A 159 -9.74 -1.39 28.16
C ASP A 159 -9.20 -1.17 26.74
N ARG A 160 -8.34 -2.08 26.29
CA ARG A 160 -7.68 -1.96 24.98
C ARG A 160 -8.44 -2.66 23.86
N LEU A 161 -9.60 -3.27 24.13
CA LEU A 161 -10.39 -4.00 23.13
C LEU A 161 -9.55 -5.02 22.34
N ASP A 162 -8.60 -5.68 23.00
CA ASP A 162 -7.65 -6.62 22.41
C ASP A 162 -6.78 -6.07 21.25
N PHE A 163 -6.71 -4.75 21.07
CA PHE A 163 -5.76 -4.16 20.15
C PHE A 163 -4.33 -4.56 20.51
N VAL A 164 -3.55 -4.87 19.48
CA VAL A 164 -2.12 -5.13 19.60
C VAL A 164 -1.39 -4.01 20.37
N PRO A 165 -0.31 -4.34 21.11
CA PRO A 165 0.31 -3.39 22.04
C PRO A 165 0.77 -2.06 21.43
N TYR A 166 1.16 -2.06 20.14
CA TYR A 166 1.70 -0.86 19.49
C TYR A 166 0.64 0.20 19.19
N ILE A 167 -0.66 -0.16 19.15
CA ILE A 167 -1.74 0.83 18.96
C ILE A 167 -1.90 1.62 20.24
N THR A 168 -1.94 2.95 20.15
CA THR A 168 -2.08 3.84 21.31
C THR A 168 -3.37 4.65 21.23
N VAL A 169 -3.81 5.16 22.38
CA VAL A 169 -4.95 6.11 22.44
C VAL A 169 -4.68 7.37 21.61
N ASP A 170 -3.43 7.78 21.51
CA ASP A 170 -2.97 8.92 20.73
C ASP A 170 -3.08 8.65 19.21
N MET A 171 -2.77 7.43 18.76
CA MET A 171 -3.04 7.00 17.38
C MET A 171 -4.54 7.00 17.06
N ILE A 172 -5.39 6.52 17.98
CA ILE A 172 -6.85 6.56 17.80
C ILE A 172 -7.36 8.01 17.78
N SER A 173 -6.79 8.87 18.61
CA SER A 173 -7.13 10.30 18.65
C SER A 173 -6.77 11.00 17.33
N ARG A 174 -5.59 10.71 16.77
CA ARG A 174 -5.20 11.20 15.43
C ARG A 174 -6.08 10.63 14.33
N ALA A 175 -6.46 9.35 14.40
CA ALA A 175 -7.41 8.76 13.46
C ALA A 175 -8.75 9.52 13.47
N LEU A 176 -9.26 9.87 14.65
CA LEU A 176 -10.47 10.68 14.80
C LEU A 176 -10.29 12.09 14.23
N MET A 177 -9.15 12.76 14.48
CA MET A 177 -8.85 14.09 13.94
C MET A 177 -8.67 14.12 12.41
N PHE A 178 -8.40 12.97 11.77
CA PHE A 178 -8.30 12.88 10.32
C PHE A 178 -9.68 12.83 9.64
N THR A 179 -10.75 12.50 10.37
CA THR A 179 -12.11 12.48 9.81
C THR A 179 -12.54 13.87 9.33
N GLY A 180 -13.34 13.92 8.28
CA GLY A 180 -13.84 15.16 7.67
C GLY A 180 -12.79 15.99 6.92
N LYS A 181 -11.55 15.50 6.79
CA LYS A 181 -10.54 16.13 5.93
C LYS A 181 -10.83 15.80 4.46
N GLU A 182 -11.18 16.83 3.68
CA GLU A 182 -11.00 16.80 2.23
C GLU A 182 -9.50 17.01 1.96
N ILE A 183 -8.92 16.18 1.09
CA ILE A 183 -7.53 16.34 0.69
C ILE A 183 -7.54 17.22 -0.53
N GLU A 184 -6.94 18.41 -0.40
CA GLU A 184 -6.73 19.31 -1.53
C GLU A 184 -5.84 18.60 -2.57
N SER A 185 -6.37 18.49 -3.79
CA SER A 185 -5.73 17.95 -4.99
C SER A 185 -4.56 18.78 -5.48
#